data_AF-A0AA88LBX5-F1
#
_entry.id   AF-A0AA88LBX5-F1
#
_cell.length_a   1.000
_cell.length_b   1.000
_cell.length_c   1.000
_cell.angle_alpha   90.00
_cell.angle_beta   90.00
_cell.angle_gamma   90.00
#
_symmetry.space_group_name_H-M   'P 1'
#
loop_
_entity.id
_entity.type
_entity.pdbx_description
1 polymer ?
#
loop_
_entity_poly.entity_id
_entity_poly.type
_entity_poly.pdbx_seq_one_letter_code
_entity_poly.pdbx_strand_id
1 'polypeptide(L)'
;MFRATLMNNFVTLITLQRCEDRLSPHDALGDTGRDPKMLECMKAILEEIKALDKRLVTLDRTTQALVDGAYKHGSNACHIADQAEAIRGRYADLHQQLEEICAALQVAFGAAAQFSEVLKSVTVDLSSLEQEFDSMEAPARLLPVVQTQLDQAADFFAGLQQYHDHLEETRSASEKLTKQGRDIQSSTDQITIMEKHILKLEERSKARNDELERVLGKLKSFYGLLDKVLINIEDASNEELFERERKLDEGLLQSGKFREALDSLAKWLSDTEEIGTNKKPHQLITKLSRHSFKRRKFLMKCLFNRQHSMSALLDMGHDLASKLEPKEKKGFGRKDARASSQI
;
A
#
# COMPACT_ATOMS: atom_id res chain seq x y z
N MET A 1 64.52 -59.21 -23.88
CA MET A 1 63.31 -58.54 -24.43
C MET A 1 62.03 -59.24 -23.96
N PHE A 2 61.81 -60.50 -24.32
CA PHE A 2 60.59 -61.27 -23.99
C PHE A 2 60.19 -61.27 -22.50
N ARG A 3 61.16 -61.46 -21.59
CA ARG A 3 60.92 -61.48 -20.13
C ARG A 3 60.46 -60.13 -19.57
N ALA A 4 60.95 -59.02 -20.13
CA ALA A 4 60.56 -57.67 -19.72
C ALA A 4 59.13 -57.32 -20.20
N THR A 5 58.76 -57.76 -21.40
CA THR A 5 57.40 -57.60 -21.93
C THR A 5 56.38 -58.41 -21.11
N LEU A 6 56.68 -59.67 -20.81
CA LEU A 6 55.80 -60.50 -19.97
C LEU A 6 55.60 -59.90 -18.57
N MET A 7 56.68 -59.38 -17.97
CA MET A 7 56.61 -58.73 -16.65
C MET A 7 55.80 -57.43 -16.70
N ASN A 8 55.96 -56.62 -17.76
CA ASN A 8 55.15 -55.41 -17.92
C ASN A 8 53.66 -55.73 -18.15
N ASN A 9 53.34 -56.73 -18.98
CA ASN A 9 51.96 -57.19 -19.23
C ASN A 9 51.29 -57.68 -17.95
N PHE A 10 51.99 -58.50 -17.18
CA PHE A 10 51.46 -59.09 -15.94
C PHE A 10 51.13 -58.01 -14.91
N VAL A 11 52.02 -57.03 -14.72
CA VAL A 11 51.80 -55.97 -13.75
C VAL A 11 50.69 -55.00 -14.23
N THR A 12 50.52 -54.78 -15.54
CA THR A 12 49.41 -53.95 -16.07
C THR A 12 48.08 -54.65 -15.89
N LEU A 13 48.00 -55.94 -16.20
CA LEU A 13 46.80 -56.77 -15.99
C LEU A 13 46.38 -56.84 -14.52
N ILE A 14 47.32 -57.03 -13.60
CA ILE A 14 47.01 -57.05 -12.16
C ILE A 14 46.46 -55.70 -11.69
N THR A 15 47.03 -54.60 -12.20
CA THR A 15 46.59 -53.26 -11.80
C THR A 15 45.19 -52.97 -12.34
N LEU A 16 44.92 -53.32 -13.60
CA LEU A 16 43.58 -53.22 -14.19
C LEU A 16 42.56 -54.05 -13.43
N GLN A 17 42.87 -55.34 -13.17
CA GLN A 17 41.98 -56.22 -12.42
C GLN A 17 41.67 -55.66 -11.03
N ARG A 18 42.70 -55.15 -10.32
CA ARG A 18 42.51 -54.52 -9.01
C ARG A 18 41.61 -53.29 -9.08
N CYS A 19 41.70 -52.49 -10.13
CA CYS A 19 40.83 -51.33 -10.33
C CYS A 19 39.39 -51.77 -10.66
N GLU A 20 39.20 -52.79 -11.51
CA GLU A 20 37.89 -53.39 -11.83
C GLU A 20 37.22 -53.99 -10.58
N ASP A 21 37.97 -54.73 -9.76
CA ASP A 21 37.50 -55.33 -8.51
C ASP A 21 37.10 -54.26 -7.47
N ARG A 22 37.77 -53.11 -7.49
CA ARG A 22 37.42 -51.96 -6.65
C ARG A 22 36.21 -51.18 -7.18
N LEU A 23 35.93 -51.22 -8.48
CA LEU A 23 34.76 -50.60 -9.08
C LEU A 23 33.49 -51.44 -8.90
N SER A 24 33.59 -52.77 -8.96
CA SER A 24 32.46 -53.70 -8.91
C SER A 24 31.47 -53.53 -7.72
N PRO A 25 31.91 -53.24 -6.48
CA PRO A 25 30.99 -52.99 -5.36
C PRO A 25 30.17 -51.71 -5.56
N HIS A 26 30.69 -50.75 -6.33
CA HIS A 26 30.07 -49.45 -6.53
C HIS A 26 28.93 -49.47 -7.54
N ASP A 27 28.99 -50.37 -8.54
CA ASP A 27 27.85 -50.65 -9.43
C ASP A 27 26.68 -51.33 -8.69
N ALA A 28 26.97 -52.04 -7.60
CA ALA A 28 25.97 -52.76 -6.80
C ALA A 28 25.30 -51.88 -5.71
N LEU A 29 25.90 -50.75 -5.34
CA LEU A 29 25.48 -49.95 -4.18
C LEU A 29 24.21 -49.10 -4.41
N GLY A 30 23.70 -49.00 -5.63
CA GLY A 30 22.45 -48.26 -5.91
C GLY A 30 22.50 -46.79 -5.45
N ASP A 31 21.32 -46.14 -5.43
CA ASP A 31 21.17 -44.69 -5.19
C ASP A 31 21.62 -44.21 -3.79
N THR A 32 21.82 -45.10 -2.82
CA THR A 32 22.09 -44.74 -1.42
C THR A 32 23.57 -44.48 -1.10
N GLY A 33 24.49 -44.72 -2.04
CA GLY A 33 25.94 -44.65 -1.82
C GLY A 33 26.66 -43.41 -2.36
N ARG A 34 25.95 -42.39 -2.89
CA ARG A 34 26.56 -41.22 -3.54
C ARG A 34 27.02 -40.14 -2.55
N ASP A 35 27.95 -40.47 -1.66
CA ASP A 35 28.52 -39.55 -0.67
C ASP A 35 29.85 -38.89 -1.13
N PRO A 36 30.34 -37.82 -0.48
CA PRO A 36 31.57 -37.15 -0.90
C PRO A 36 32.81 -38.06 -0.90
N LYS A 37 32.84 -39.06 -0.01
CA LYS A 37 33.91 -40.06 0.08
C LYS A 37 33.93 -40.95 -1.16
N MET A 38 32.75 -41.25 -1.71
CA MET A 38 32.61 -41.99 -2.97
C MET A 38 33.30 -41.24 -4.11
N LEU A 39 33.06 -39.93 -4.24
CA LEU A 39 33.71 -39.14 -5.29
C LEU A 39 35.25 -39.12 -5.13
N GLU A 40 35.75 -39.03 -3.90
CA GLU A 40 37.20 -39.10 -3.63
C GLU A 40 37.79 -40.47 -3.97
N CYS A 41 37.07 -41.56 -3.65
CA CYS A 41 37.47 -42.93 -4.00
C CYS A 41 37.55 -43.11 -5.52
N MET A 42 36.52 -42.68 -6.26
CA MET A 42 36.48 -42.78 -7.71
C MET A 42 37.60 -41.97 -8.37
N LYS A 43 37.88 -40.75 -7.88
CA LYS A 43 39.03 -39.95 -8.35
C LYS A 43 40.35 -40.65 -8.08
N ALA A 44 40.52 -41.30 -6.92
CA ALA A 44 41.74 -42.04 -6.61
C ALA A 44 41.96 -43.24 -7.55
N ILE A 45 40.89 -43.99 -7.86
CA ILE A 45 40.96 -45.10 -8.84
C ILE A 45 41.26 -44.57 -10.25
N LEU A 46 40.64 -43.46 -10.64
CA LEU A 46 40.90 -42.79 -11.91
C LEU A 46 42.38 -42.40 -12.06
N GLU A 47 42.98 -41.79 -11.04
CA GLU A 47 44.40 -41.43 -11.05
C GLU A 47 45.31 -42.66 -11.13
N GLU A 48 44.96 -43.76 -10.45
CA GLU A 48 45.67 -45.04 -10.56
C GLU A 48 45.63 -45.63 -11.98
N ILE A 49 44.49 -45.50 -12.66
CA ILE A 49 44.36 -45.91 -14.06
C ILE A 49 45.16 -44.97 -14.97
N LYS A 50 45.04 -43.65 -14.82
CA LYS A 50 45.84 -42.67 -15.59
C LYS A 50 47.35 -42.90 -15.45
N ALA A 51 47.81 -43.34 -14.28
CA ALA A 51 49.21 -43.71 -14.08
C ALA A 51 49.68 -44.90 -14.96
N LEU A 52 48.77 -45.72 -15.49
CA LEU A 52 49.08 -46.82 -16.42
C LEU A 52 49.37 -46.36 -17.85
N ASP A 53 49.07 -45.12 -18.23
CA ASP A 53 49.26 -44.60 -19.61
C ASP A 53 50.69 -44.83 -20.11
N LYS A 54 51.68 -44.44 -19.30
CA LYS A 54 53.10 -44.61 -19.65
C LYS A 54 53.47 -46.09 -19.85
N ARG A 55 52.80 -46.99 -19.14
CA ARG A 55 53.04 -48.43 -19.19
C ARG A 55 52.36 -49.07 -20.40
N LEU A 56 51.21 -48.55 -20.83
CA LEU A 56 50.55 -48.92 -22.08
C LEU A 56 51.34 -48.47 -23.30
N VAL A 57 51.83 -47.23 -23.31
CA VAL A 57 52.73 -46.75 -24.38
C VAL A 57 54.01 -47.61 -24.47
N THR A 58 54.55 -48.01 -23.32
CA THR A 58 55.70 -48.91 -23.27
C THR A 58 55.33 -50.31 -23.79
N LEU A 59 54.16 -50.82 -23.42
CA LEU A 59 53.60 -52.08 -23.92
C LEU A 59 53.50 -52.05 -25.44
N ASP A 60 52.83 -51.06 -26.02
CA ASP A 60 52.66 -50.89 -27.46
C ASP A 60 54.00 -50.90 -28.19
N ARG A 61 54.96 -50.09 -27.71
CA ARG A 61 56.29 -50.00 -28.30
C ARG A 61 57.00 -51.36 -28.26
N THR A 62 56.90 -52.09 -27.15
CA THR A 62 57.53 -53.41 -27.04
C THR A 62 56.82 -54.47 -27.86
N THR A 63 55.49 -54.44 -27.96
CA THR A 63 54.68 -55.34 -28.80
C THR A 63 55.00 -55.10 -30.27
N GLN A 64 55.03 -53.85 -30.72
CA GLN A 64 55.40 -53.50 -32.09
C GLN A 64 56.82 -53.99 -32.44
N ALA A 65 57.81 -53.73 -31.55
CA ALA A 65 59.17 -54.20 -31.78
C ALA A 65 59.29 -55.73 -31.85
N LEU A 66 58.47 -56.47 -31.07
CA LEU A 66 58.42 -57.93 -31.11
C LEU A 66 57.74 -58.46 -32.37
N VAL A 67 56.65 -57.83 -32.82
CA VAL A 67 55.95 -58.16 -34.07
C VAL A 67 56.86 -57.93 -35.27
N ASP A 68 57.52 -56.77 -35.34
CA ASP A 68 58.48 -56.43 -36.40
C ASP A 68 59.67 -57.40 -36.40
N GLY A 69 60.15 -57.78 -35.20
CA GLY A 69 61.23 -58.75 -35.03
C GLY A 69 60.84 -60.15 -35.49
N ALA A 70 59.66 -60.64 -35.12
CA ALA A 70 59.14 -61.94 -35.52
C ALA A 70 58.93 -62.02 -37.04
N TYR A 71 58.36 -60.96 -37.64
CA TYR A 71 58.14 -60.85 -39.08
C TYR A 71 59.45 -60.97 -39.87
N LYS A 72 60.52 -60.30 -39.42
CA LYS A 72 61.87 -60.38 -40.03
C LYS A 72 62.49 -61.77 -40.01
N HIS A 73 62.05 -62.66 -39.12
CA HIS A 73 62.55 -64.03 -38.98
C HIS A 73 61.56 -65.07 -39.53
N GLY A 74 60.53 -64.66 -40.29
CA GLY A 74 59.55 -65.55 -40.91
C GLY A 74 58.52 -66.15 -39.94
N SER A 75 58.36 -65.59 -38.74
CA SER A 75 57.38 -66.02 -37.74
C SER A 75 56.29 -64.97 -37.52
N ASN A 76 55.14 -65.38 -36.97
CA ASN A 76 54.02 -64.49 -36.66
C ASN A 76 53.84 -64.34 -35.14
N ALA A 77 53.80 -63.09 -34.66
CA ALA A 77 53.56 -62.74 -33.27
C ALA A 77 52.16 -62.11 -33.04
N CYS A 78 51.20 -62.35 -33.94
CA CYS A 78 49.84 -61.77 -33.88
C CYS A 78 49.18 -61.95 -32.51
N HIS A 79 49.33 -63.11 -31.87
CA HIS A 79 48.73 -63.35 -30.55
C HIS A 79 49.20 -62.36 -29.47
N ILE A 80 50.45 -61.86 -29.55
CA ILE A 80 50.98 -60.87 -28.60
C ILE A 80 50.37 -59.49 -28.89
N ALA A 81 50.16 -59.18 -30.17
CA ALA A 81 49.43 -57.99 -30.58
C ALA A 81 47.97 -58.04 -30.11
N ASP A 82 47.28 -59.17 -30.30
CA ASP A 82 45.90 -59.38 -29.86
C ASP A 82 45.75 -59.23 -28.33
N GLN A 83 46.69 -59.78 -27.55
CA GLN A 83 46.71 -59.62 -26.10
C GLN A 83 46.95 -58.17 -25.65
N ALA A 84 47.85 -57.45 -26.33
CA ALA A 84 48.11 -56.04 -26.03
C ALA A 84 46.88 -55.17 -26.35
N GLU A 85 46.21 -55.45 -27.46
CA GLU A 85 44.97 -54.76 -27.85
C GLU A 85 43.83 -55.07 -26.87
N ALA A 86 43.70 -56.31 -26.41
CA ALA A 86 42.71 -56.67 -25.40
C ALA A 86 42.94 -55.94 -24.06
N ILE A 87 44.20 -55.79 -23.63
CA ILE A 87 44.56 -55.01 -22.43
C ILE A 87 44.23 -53.53 -22.63
N ARG A 88 44.51 -53.00 -23.83
CA ARG A 88 44.21 -51.61 -24.19
C ARG A 88 42.70 -51.35 -24.21
N GLY A 89 41.91 -52.25 -24.80
CA GLY A 89 40.45 -52.18 -24.81
C GLY A 89 39.89 -52.13 -23.40
N ARG A 90 40.29 -53.09 -22.54
CA ARG A 90 39.89 -53.11 -21.13
C ARG A 90 40.26 -51.82 -20.39
N TYR A 91 41.46 -51.31 -20.62
CA TYR A 91 41.88 -50.03 -20.05
C TYR A 91 40.97 -48.88 -20.51
N ALA A 92 40.70 -48.78 -21.81
CA ALA A 92 39.91 -47.70 -22.38
C ALA A 92 38.48 -47.72 -21.85
N ASP A 93 37.87 -48.91 -21.80
CA ASP A 93 36.51 -49.10 -21.27
C ASP A 93 36.44 -48.68 -19.78
N LEU A 94 37.37 -49.16 -18.97
CA LEU A 94 37.41 -48.87 -17.54
C LEU A 94 37.72 -47.39 -17.25
N HIS A 95 38.64 -46.80 -18.01
CA HIS A 95 38.97 -45.38 -17.92
C HIS A 95 37.74 -44.52 -18.26
N GLN A 96 37.06 -44.82 -19.36
CA GLN A 96 35.85 -44.10 -19.78
C GLN A 96 34.74 -44.22 -18.72
N GLN A 97 34.45 -45.41 -18.23
CA GLN A 97 33.44 -45.62 -17.19
C GLN A 97 33.72 -44.81 -15.93
N LEU A 98 34.97 -44.79 -15.46
CA LEU A 98 35.35 -44.01 -14.28
C LEU A 98 35.29 -42.50 -14.52
N GLU A 99 35.64 -42.01 -15.72
CA GLU A 99 35.46 -40.60 -16.07
C GLU A 99 33.99 -40.19 -16.09
N GLU A 100 33.12 -41.01 -16.68
CA GLU A 100 31.68 -40.77 -16.71
C GLU A 100 31.07 -40.75 -15.30
N ILE A 101 31.43 -41.72 -14.45
CA ILE A 101 30.98 -41.77 -13.04
C ILE A 101 31.50 -40.55 -12.26
N CYS A 102 32.77 -40.19 -12.39
CA CYS A 102 33.36 -39.03 -11.74
C CYS A 102 32.66 -37.73 -12.15
N ALA A 103 32.41 -37.55 -13.45
CA ALA A 103 31.72 -36.38 -13.98
C ALA A 103 30.28 -36.30 -13.47
N ALA A 104 29.53 -37.41 -13.52
CA ALA A 104 28.15 -37.46 -13.04
C ALA A 104 28.06 -37.16 -11.53
N LEU A 105 28.94 -37.74 -10.72
CA LEU A 105 29.01 -37.45 -9.29
C LEU A 105 29.33 -35.97 -9.03
N GLN A 106 30.32 -35.39 -9.73
CA GLN A 106 30.68 -33.97 -9.58
C GLN A 106 29.52 -33.03 -9.90
N VAL A 107 28.81 -33.26 -11.01
CA VAL A 107 27.63 -32.48 -11.39
C VAL A 107 26.56 -32.57 -10.30
N ALA A 108 26.29 -33.78 -9.80
CA ALA A 108 25.29 -33.98 -8.75
C ALA A 108 25.68 -33.33 -7.41
N PHE A 109 26.97 -33.34 -7.03
CA PHE A 109 27.46 -32.61 -5.84
C PHE A 109 27.35 -31.09 -6.01
N GLY A 110 27.73 -30.58 -7.18
CA GLY A 110 27.57 -29.16 -7.51
C GLY A 110 26.12 -28.73 -7.40
N ALA A 111 25.20 -29.51 -7.95
CA ALA A 111 23.76 -29.24 -7.88
C ALA A 111 23.23 -29.23 -6.44
N ALA A 112 23.64 -30.20 -5.60
CA ALA A 112 23.23 -30.24 -4.19
C ALA A 112 23.80 -29.06 -3.37
N ALA A 113 25.05 -28.65 -3.64
CA ALA A 113 25.66 -27.50 -2.99
C ALA A 113 24.97 -26.19 -3.39
N GLN A 114 24.67 -26.01 -4.68
CA GLN A 114 23.90 -24.86 -5.18
C GLN A 114 22.50 -24.81 -4.58
N PHE A 115 21.80 -25.95 -4.53
CA PHE A 115 20.48 -26.05 -3.90
C PHE A 115 20.53 -25.68 -2.41
N SER A 116 21.52 -26.17 -1.67
CA SER A 116 21.69 -25.81 -0.26
C SER A 116 21.93 -24.30 -0.07
N GLU A 117 22.61 -23.64 -1.01
CA GLU A 117 22.82 -22.20 -0.95
C GLU A 117 21.55 -21.41 -1.25
N VAL A 118 20.79 -21.81 -2.26
CA VAL A 118 19.46 -21.25 -2.56
C VAL A 118 18.55 -21.39 -1.34
N LEU A 119 18.52 -22.56 -0.70
CA LEU A 119 17.70 -22.81 0.48
C LEU A 119 18.03 -21.86 1.65
N LYS A 120 19.31 -21.54 1.87
CA LYS A 120 19.73 -20.54 2.86
C LYS A 120 19.24 -19.15 2.48
N SER A 121 19.37 -18.77 1.21
CA SER A 121 18.88 -17.48 0.71
C SER A 121 17.38 -17.34 0.98
N VAL A 122 16.58 -18.32 0.56
CA VAL A 122 15.12 -18.31 0.77
C VAL A 122 14.80 -18.25 2.27
N THR A 123 15.56 -18.93 3.14
CA THR A 123 15.36 -18.84 4.60
C THR A 123 15.59 -17.42 5.13
N VAL A 124 16.60 -16.72 4.62
CA VAL A 124 16.90 -15.32 4.99
C VAL A 124 15.83 -14.37 4.44
N ASP A 125 15.35 -14.60 3.23
CA ASP A 125 14.29 -13.80 2.60
C ASP A 125 12.98 -13.92 3.41
N LEU A 126 12.62 -15.12 3.86
CA LEU A 126 11.47 -15.33 4.75
C LEU A 126 11.61 -14.55 6.05
N SER A 127 12.79 -14.62 6.67
CA SER A 127 13.07 -13.91 7.93
C SER A 127 12.96 -12.39 7.75
N SER A 128 13.39 -11.90 6.59
CA SER A 128 13.31 -10.47 6.23
C SER A 128 11.87 -10.02 6.01
N LEU A 129 11.05 -10.82 5.32
CA LEU A 129 9.61 -10.57 5.16
C LEU A 129 8.88 -10.61 6.51
N GLU A 130 9.18 -11.57 7.39
CA GLU A 130 8.61 -11.61 8.74
C GLU A 130 8.94 -10.34 9.52
N GLN A 131 10.20 -9.88 9.46
CA GLN A 131 10.63 -8.63 10.09
C GLN A 131 9.95 -7.39 9.49
N GLU A 132 9.83 -7.32 8.17
CA GLU A 132 9.12 -6.23 7.49
C GLU A 132 7.67 -6.15 7.98
N PHE A 133 6.96 -7.28 7.99
CA PHE A 133 5.59 -7.35 8.46
C PHE A 133 5.45 -6.93 9.93
N ASP A 134 6.32 -7.43 10.80
CA ASP A 134 6.29 -7.12 12.23
C ASP A 134 6.67 -5.65 12.53
N SER A 135 7.41 -5.00 11.63
CA SER A 135 7.75 -3.57 11.73
C SER A 135 6.61 -2.63 11.33
N MET A 136 5.55 -3.14 10.70
CA MET A 136 4.45 -2.31 10.21
C MET A 136 3.60 -1.74 11.35
N GLU A 137 3.40 -0.42 11.35
CA GLU A 137 2.65 0.27 12.39
C GLU A 137 1.16 -0.06 12.40
N ALA A 138 0.46 0.26 13.49
CA ALA A 138 -0.99 0.12 13.57
C ALA A 138 -1.71 1.03 12.54
N PRO A 139 -2.95 0.68 12.12
CA PRO A 139 -3.75 1.52 11.24
C PRO A 139 -3.87 2.96 11.74
N ALA A 140 -3.52 3.92 10.88
CA ALA A 140 -3.56 5.33 11.18
C ALA A 140 -5.00 5.89 11.19
N ARG A 141 -5.16 7.14 11.63
CA ARG A 141 -6.46 7.84 11.72
C ARG A 141 -6.60 8.99 10.71
N LEU A 142 -5.64 9.12 9.82
CA LEU A 142 -5.62 10.15 8.78
C LEU A 142 -5.73 9.48 7.44
N LEU A 143 -6.66 9.95 6.60
CA LEU A 143 -6.93 9.38 5.29
C LEU A 143 -5.67 9.21 4.41
N PRO A 144 -4.81 10.23 4.22
CA PRO A 144 -3.61 10.06 3.39
C PRO A 144 -2.63 9.04 3.97
N VAL A 145 -2.51 8.95 5.29
CA VAL A 145 -1.59 8.01 5.95
C VAL A 145 -2.09 6.57 5.81
N VAL A 146 -3.39 6.33 5.98
CA VAL A 146 -4.00 5.00 5.78
C VAL A 146 -3.86 4.56 4.32
N GLN A 147 -3.92 5.50 3.38
CA GLN A 147 -3.71 5.21 1.97
C GLN A 147 -2.26 4.77 1.68
N THR A 148 -1.27 5.46 2.25
CA THR A 148 0.13 5.02 2.19
C THR A 148 0.33 3.66 2.86
N GLN A 149 -0.34 3.38 3.98
CA GLN A 149 -0.28 2.07 4.64
C GLN A 149 -0.88 0.95 3.77
N LEU A 150 -1.89 1.23 2.94
CA LEU A 150 -2.43 0.29 1.96
C LEU A 150 -1.43 0.05 0.82
N ASP A 151 -0.77 1.09 0.33
CA ASP A 151 0.28 0.96 -0.69
C ASP A 151 1.43 0.09 -0.16
N GLN A 152 1.90 0.34 1.07
CA GLN A 152 2.91 -0.49 1.75
C GLN A 152 2.46 -1.94 1.93
N ALA A 153 1.19 -2.17 2.28
CA ALA A 153 0.65 -3.52 2.39
C ALA A 153 0.62 -4.23 1.02
N ALA A 154 0.28 -3.51 -0.05
CA ALA A 154 0.30 -4.04 -1.41
C ALA A 154 1.71 -4.38 -1.88
N ASP A 155 2.70 -3.53 -1.60
CA ASP A 155 4.11 -3.78 -1.90
C ASP A 155 4.62 -5.03 -1.17
N PHE A 156 4.31 -5.15 0.13
CA PHE A 156 4.62 -6.33 0.92
C PHE A 156 4.01 -7.60 0.34
N PHE A 157 2.74 -7.55 -0.07
CA PHE A 157 2.08 -8.67 -0.73
C PHE A 157 2.75 -9.08 -2.03
N ALA A 158 3.20 -8.11 -2.84
CA ALA A 158 3.95 -8.40 -4.05
C ALA A 158 5.27 -9.12 -3.74
N GLY A 159 6.00 -8.65 -2.71
CA GLY A 159 7.21 -9.33 -2.23
C GLY A 159 6.94 -10.74 -1.71
N LEU A 160 5.82 -10.93 -1.02
CA LEU A 160 5.37 -12.23 -0.53
C LEU A 160 5.07 -13.20 -1.69
N GLN A 161 4.40 -12.74 -2.75
CA GLN A 161 4.17 -13.55 -3.96
C GLN A 161 5.47 -13.93 -4.66
N GLN A 162 6.42 -13.00 -4.79
CA GLN A 162 7.74 -13.31 -5.35
C GLN A 162 8.48 -14.38 -4.54
N TYR A 163 8.38 -14.32 -3.21
CA TYR A 163 8.92 -15.36 -2.34
C TYR A 163 8.24 -16.72 -2.56
N HIS A 164 6.91 -16.73 -2.72
CA HIS A 164 6.19 -17.97 -3.01
C HIS A 164 6.68 -18.61 -4.32
N ASP A 165 6.87 -17.82 -5.39
CA ASP A 165 7.40 -18.30 -6.66
C ASP A 165 8.80 -18.93 -6.47
N HIS A 166 9.67 -18.25 -5.74
CA HIS A 166 11.03 -18.74 -5.47
C HIS A 166 11.04 -20.02 -4.60
N LEU A 167 10.12 -20.13 -3.63
CA LEU A 167 9.95 -21.32 -2.82
C LEU A 167 9.43 -22.50 -3.65
N GLU A 168 8.54 -22.25 -4.63
CA GLU A 168 8.05 -23.27 -5.56
C GLU A 168 9.16 -23.76 -6.51
N GLU A 169 9.99 -22.87 -7.02
CA GLU A 169 11.18 -23.24 -7.78
C GLU A 169 12.13 -24.10 -6.95
N THR A 170 12.36 -23.72 -5.68
CA THR A 170 13.19 -24.46 -4.74
C THR A 170 12.59 -25.84 -4.43
N ARG A 171 11.26 -25.94 -4.25
CA ARG A 171 10.56 -27.22 -4.11
C ARG A 171 10.75 -28.11 -5.34
N SER A 172 10.59 -27.56 -6.55
CA SER A 172 10.80 -28.30 -7.79
C SER A 172 12.25 -28.80 -7.93
N ALA A 173 13.23 -27.98 -7.53
CA ALA A 173 14.64 -28.37 -7.50
C ALA A 173 14.88 -29.51 -6.49
N SER A 174 14.26 -29.44 -5.30
CA SER A 174 14.28 -30.51 -4.31
C SER A 174 13.74 -31.82 -4.89
N GLU A 175 12.56 -31.81 -5.49
CA GLU A 175 11.97 -33.03 -6.09
C GLU A 175 12.86 -33.66 -7.16
N LYS A 176 13.54 -32.86 -7.97
CA LYS A 176 14.50 -33.35 -8.98
C LYS A 176 15.69 -34.05 -8.32
N LEU A 177 16.25 -33.48 -7.26
CA LEU A 177 17.36 -34.07 -6.52
C LEU A 177 16.93 -35.35 -5.77
N THR A 178 15.73 -35.39 -5.21
CA THR A 178 15.15 -36.61 -4.62
C THR A 178 14.99 -37.72 -5.66
N LYS A 179 14.48 -37.39 -6.86
CA LYS A 179 14.37 -38.35 -7.98
C LYS A 179 15.73 -38.86 -8.47
N GLN A 180 16.81 -38.12 -8.24
CA GLN A 180 18.20 -38.52 -8.52
C GLN A 180 18.83 -39.34 -7.38
N GLY A 181 18.04 -39.75 -6.38
CA GLY A 181 18.48 -40.61 -5.27
C GLY A 181 19.24 -39.89 -4.16
N ARG A 182 19.20 -38.55 -4.12
CA ARG A 182 19.93 -37.78 -3.11
C ARG A 182 19.17 -37.79 -1.79
N ASP A 183 19.89 -38.03 -0.70
CA ASP A 183 19.36 -37.82 0.64
C ASP A 183 19.33 -36.32 0.97
N ILE A 184 18.17 -35.70 0.72
CA ILE A 184 17.89 -34.28 1.01
C ILE A 184 16.64 -34.13 1.87
N GLN A 185 16.28 -35.17 2.64
CA GLN A 185 15.04 -35.18 3.41
C GLN A 185 14.92 -33.98 4.36
N SER A 186 16.03 -33.63 5.03
CA SER A 186 16.07 -32.47 5.92
C SER A 186 15.76 -31.14 5.22
N SER A 187 16.25 -30.95 3.99
CA SER A 187 15.94 -29.78 3.17
C SER A 187 14.49 -29.77 2.70
N THR A 188 13.94 -30.92 2.34
CA THR A 188 12.52 -31.05 2.01
C THR A 188 11.63 -30.71 3.21
N ASP A 189 11.97 -31.20 4.40
CA ASP A 189 11.24 -30.88 5.63
C ASP A 189 11.30 -29.37 5.93
N GLN A 190 12.46 -28.72 5.71
CA GLN A 190 12.61 -27.26 5.82
C GLN A 190 11.69 -26.50 4.85
N ILE A 191 11.63 -26.92 3.58
CA ILE A 191 10.73 -26.32 2.57
C ILE A 191 9.27 -26.44 3.03
N THR A 192 8.85 -27.59 3.55
CA THR A 192 7.49 -27.79 4.08
C THR A 192 7.19 -26.93 5.31
N ILE A 193 8.19 -26.63 6.15
CA ILE A 193 8.02 -25.69 7.26
C ILE A 193 7.84 -24.26 6.70
N MET A 194 8.66 -23.86 5.73
CA MET A 194 8.60 -22.55 5.09
C MET A 194 7.26 -22.32 4.37
N GLU A 195 6.71 -23.36 3.73
CA GLU A 195 5.34 -23.36 3.17
C GLU A 195 4.27 -23.01 4.20
N LYS A 196 4.36 -23.61 5.39
CA LYS A 196 3.41 -23.32 6.47
C LYS A 196 3.60 -21.92 7.02
N HIS A 197 4.84 -21.41 7.04
CA HIS A 197 5.14 -20.04 7.49
C HIS A 197 4.58 -19.01 6.51
N ILE A 198 4.81 -19.19 5.20
CA ILE A 198 4.33 -18.25 4.20
C ILE A 198 2.79 -18.18 4.17
N LEU A 199 2.10 -19.32 4.27
CA LEU A 199 0.63 -19.35 4.37
C LEU A 199 0.11 -18.55 5.57
N LYS A 200 0.76 -18.68 6.74
CA LYS A 200 0.39 -17.88 7.92
C LYS A 200 0.66 -16.39 7.70
N LEU A 201 1.74 -16.05 7.03
CA LEU A 201 2.09 -14.66 6.73
C LEU A 201 1.11 -14.04 5.72
N GLU A 202 0.64 -14.81 4.73
CA GLU A 202 -0.43 -14.44 3.80
C GLU A 202 -1.74 -14.13 4.53
N GLU A 203 -2.16 -15.01 5.45
CA GLU A 203 -3.36 -14.82 6.26
C GLU A 203 -3.26 -13.54 7.10
N ARG A 204 -2.12 -13.31 7.76
CA ARG A 204 -1.85 -12.11 8.54
C ARG A 204 -1.85 -10.85 7.68
N SER A 205 -1.22 -10.90 6.51
CA SER A 205 -1.19 -9.80 5.54
C SER A 205 -2.58 -9.43 5.04
N LYS A 206 -3.41 -10.45 4.76
CA LYS A 206 -4.80 -10.26 4.33
C LYS A 206 -5.63 -9.63 5.42
N ALA A 207 -5.53 -10.13 6.64
CA ALA A 207 -6.23 -9.56 7.79
C ALA A 207 -5.85 -8.08 8.00
N ARG A 208 -4.57 -7.72 7.82
CA ARG A 208 -4.11 -6.33 7.90
C ARG A 208 -4.70 -5.46 6.79
N ASN A 209 -4.70 -5.92 5.55
CA ASN A 209 -5.28 -5.18 4.43
C ASN A 209 -6.79 -4.97 4.63
N ASP A 210 -7.53 -6.01 5.00
CA ASP A 210 -8.96 -5.94 5.32
C ASP A 210 -9.24 -4.90 6.43
N GLU A 211 -8.38 -4.85 7.46
CA GLU A 211 -8.47 -3.88 8.54
C GLU A 211 -8.19 -2.44 8.06
N LEU A 212 -7.17 -2.23 7.23
CA LEU A 212 -6.85 -0.92 6.65
C LEU A 212 -7.99 -0.42 5.74
N GLU A 213 -8.55 -1.27 4.89
CA GLU A 213 -9.71 -0.95 4.05
C GLU A 213 -10.94 -0.58 4.90
N ARG A 214 -11.17 -1.32 6.00
CA ARG A 214 -12.24 -1.01 6.96
C ARG A 214 -12.04 0.35 7.62
N VAL A 215 -10.82 0.68 8.04
CA VAL A 215 -10.48 1.99 8.62
C VAL A 215 -10.64 3.10 7.58
N LEU A 216 -10.17 2.90 6.36
CA LEU A 216 -10.34 3.84 5.25
C LEU A 216 -11.82 4.12 4.97
N GLY A 217 -12.66 3.08 4.94
CA GLY A 217 -14.11 3.22 4.77
C GLY A 217 -14.76 4.06 5.88
N LYS A 218 -14.39 3.82 7.15
CA LYS A 218 -14.86 4.62 8.29
C LYS A 218 -14.40 6.07 8.20
N LEU A 219 -13.14 6.33 7.82
CA LEU A 219 -12.62 7.69 7.66
C LEU A 219 -13.35 8.44 6.55
N LYS A 220 -13.53 7.81 5.38
CA LYS A 220 -14.30 8.40 4.27
C LYS A 220 -15.72 8.75 4.69
N SER A 221 -16.40 7.86 5.40
CA SER A 221 -17.74 8.12 5.94
C SER A 221 -17.74 9.27 6.96
N PHE A 222 -16.74 9.35 7.82
CA PHE A 222 -16.61 10.43 8.80
C PHE A 222 -16.44 11.80 8.12
N TYR A 223 -15.51 11.91 7.17
CA TYR A 223 -15.30 13.16 6.43
C TYR A 223 -16.54 13.53 5.60
N GLY A 224 -17.24 12.56 5.01
CA GLY A 224 -18.50 12.82 4.31
C GLY A 224 -19.63 13.29 5.23
N LEU A 225 -19.66 12.85 6.50
CA LEU A 225 -20.60 13.38 7.48
C LEU A 225 -20.21 14.78 7.94
N LEU A 226 -18.91 15.02 8.16
CA LEU A 226 -18.39 16.32 8.53
C LEU A 226 -18.73 17.38 7.48
N ASP A 227 -18.53 17.06 6.20
CA ASP A 227 -18.88 17.93 5.07
C ASP A 227 -20.37 18.31 5.08
N LYS A 228 -21.27 17.33 5.27
CA LYS A 228 -22.71 17.58 5.41
C LYS A 228 -23.05 18.49 6.59
N VAL A 229 -22.39 18.29 7.73
CA VAL A 229 -22.61 19.13 8.91
C VAL A 229 -22.15 20.56 8.65
N LEU A 230 -21.02 20.75 7.96
CA LEU A 230 -20.53 22.08 7.60
C LEU A 230 -21.50 22.80 6.66
N ILE A 231 -22.01 22.13 5.63
CA ILE A 231 -23.03 22.68 4.71
C ILE A 231 -24.28 23.08 5.49
N ASN A 232 -24.80 22.21 6.36
CA ASN A 232 -25.99 22.51 7.15
C ASN A 232 -25.80 23.72 8.08
N ILE A 233 -24.60 23.90 8.65
CA ILE A 233 -24.28 25.06 9.48
C ILE A 233 -24.25 26.33 8.63
N GLU A 234 -23.66 26.26 7.44
CA GLU A 234 -23.62 27.38 6.49
C GLU A 234 -25.04 27.80 6.07
N ASP A 235 -25.89 26.84 5.69
CA ASP A 235 -27.28 27.09 5.30
C ASP A 235 -28.09 27.72 6.45
N ALA A 236 -28.02 27.14 7.66
CA ALA A 236 -28.71 27.67 8.83
C ALA A 236 -28.24 29.09 9.19
N SER A 237 -26.94 29.35 9.09
CA SER A 237 -26.36 30.68 9.33
C SER A 237 -26.86 31.70 8.30
N ASN A 238 -26.95 31.31 7.03
CA ASN A 238 -27.46 32.15 5.95
C ASN A 238 -28.96 32.45 6.11
N GLU A 239 -29.77 31.47 6.51
CA GLU A 239 -31.19 31.67 6.80
C GLU A 239 -31.41 32.67 7.95
N GLU A 240 -30.65 32.54 9.04
CA GLU A 240 -30.73 33.47 10.18
C GLU A 240 -30.31 34.90 9.77
N LEU A 241 -29.26 35.03 8.95
CA LEU A 241 -28.81 36.31 8.42
C LEU A 241 -29.89 36.94 7.52
N PHE A 242 -30.48 36.16 6.61
CA PHE A 242 -31.54 36.64 5.73
C PHE A 242 -32.78 37.09 6.51
N GLU A 243 -33.21 36.34 7.52
CA GLU A 243 -34.34 36.72 8.36
C GLU A 243 -34.04 37.98 9.20
N ARG A 244 -32.78 38.15 9.64
CA ARG A 244 -32.35 39.37 10.32
C ARG A 244 -32.35 40.57 9.38
N GLU A 245 -31.84 40.42 8.16
CA GLU A 245 -31.87 41.46 7.12
C GLU A 245 -33.30 41.87 6.79
N ARG A 246 -34.19 40.90 6.55
CA ARG A 246 -35.62 41.13 6.30
C ARG A 246 -36.29 41.91 7.44
N LYS A 247 -36.00 41.56 8.70
CA LYS A 247 -36.53 42.28 9.88
C LYS A 247 -36.00 43.71 9.97
N LEU A 248 -34.73 43.91 9.63
CA LEU A 248 -34.12 45.24 9.60
C LEU A 248 -34.73 46.12 8.50
N ASP A 249 -34.93 45.58 7.30
CA ASP A 249 -35.56 46.28 6.19
C ASP A 249 -37.01 46.67 6.50
N GLU A 250 -37.78 45.74 7.07
CA GLU A 250 -39.15 46.02 7.53
C GLU A 250 -39.15 47.08 8.63
N GLY A 251 -38.26 46.97 9.63
CA GLY A 251 -38.12 47.96 10.69
C GLY A 251 -37.77 49.35 10.15
N LEU A 252 -36.85 49.42 9.20
CA LEU A 252 -36.43 50.66 8.53
C LEU A 252 -37.60 51.28 7.76
N LEU A 253 -38.34 50.48 6.98
CA LEU A 253 -39.51 50.94 6.24
C LEU A 253 -40.59 51.52 7.18
N GLN A 254 -40.92 50.82 8.26
CA GLN A 254 -41.93 51.29 9.22
C GLN A 254 -41.47 52.57 9.92
N SER A 255 -40.19 52.69 10.27
CA SER A 255 -39.65 53.93 10.85
C SER A 255 -39.74 55.11 9.87
N GLY A 256 -39.53 54.87 8.57
CA GLY A 256 -39.72 55.86 7.51
C GLY A 256 -41.15 56.36 7.42
N LYS A 257 -42.13 55.44 7.38
CA LYS A 257 -43.57 55.77 7.36
C LYS A 257 -44.00 56.57 8.59
N PHE A 258 -43.54 56.18 9.77
CA PHE A 258 -43.84 56.90 11.01
C PHE A 258 -43.27 58.31 11.01
N ARG A 259 -42.03 58.49 10.53
CA ARG A 259 -41.42 59.82 10.38
C ARG A 259 -42.21 60.69 9.42
N GLU A 260 -42.61 60.18 8.25
CA GLU A 260 -43.44 60.94 7.29
C GLU A 260 -44.78 61.35 7.90
N ALA A 261 -45.41 60.46 8.68
CA ALA A 261 -46.65 60.76 9.37
C ALA A 261 -46.47 61.82 10.48
N LEU A 262 -45.36 61.77 11.23
CA LEU A 262 -44.96 62.80 12.18
C LEU A 262 -44.72 64.15 11.50
N ASP A 263 -43.95 64.18 10.41
CA ASP A 263 -43.66 65.40 9.66
C ASP A 263 -44.95 66.03 9.10
N SER A 264 -45.86 65.19 8.60
CA SER A 264 -47.19 65.62 8.15
C SER A 264 -48.02 66.24 9.29
N LEU A 265 -47.98 65.64 10.48
CA LEU A 265 -48.68 66.16 11.65
C LEU A 265 -48.05 67.48 12.14
N ALA A 266 -46.73 67.55 12.22
CA ALA A 266 -45.99 68.74 12.63
C ALA A 266 -46.26 69.91 11.69
N LYS A 267 -46.21 69.68 10.37
CA LYS A 267 -46.58 70.68 9.36
C LYS A 267 -48.01 71.16 9.54
N TRP A 268 -48.96 70.22 9.72
CA TRP A 268 -50.36 70.57 9.94
C TRP A 268 -50.59 71.40 11.22
N LEU A 269 -49.88 71.08 12.31
CA LEU A 269 -49.93 71.87 13.54
C LEU A 269 -49.43 73.29 13.30
N SER A 270 -48.32 73.46 12.58
CA SER A 270 -47.77 74.76 12.22
C SER A 270 -48.75 75.58 11.35
N ASP A 271 -49.30 74.98 10.31
CA ASP A 271 -50.31 75.62 9.44
C ASP A 271 -51.57 76.03 10.26
N THR A 272 -51.99 75.20 11.21
CA THR A 272 -53.16 75.46 12.07
C THR A 272 -52.87 76.54 13.11
N GLU A 273 -51.66 76.59 13.66
CA GLU A 273 -51.19 77.64 14.56
C GLU A 273 -51.15 78.99 13.84
N GLU A 274 -50.70 79.05 12.59
CA GLU A 274 -50.74 80.28 11.78
C GLU A 274 -52.19 80.77 11.60
N ILE A 275 -53.13 79.86 11.32
CA ILE A 275 -54.56 80.17 11.25
C ILE A 275 -55.11 80.66 12.60
N GLY A 276 -54.53 80.25 13.73
CA GLY A 276 -54.89 80.68 15.09
C GLY A 276 -54.23 81.99 15.53
N THR A 277 -53.01 82.27 15.06
CA THR A 277 -52.17 83.41 15.46
C THR A 277 -52.21 84.58 14.49
N ASN A 278 -52.84 84.46 13.31
CA ASN A 278 -53.01 85.57 12.35
C ASN A 278 -53.67 86.79 13.04
N LYS A 279 -52.83 87.71 13.50
CA LYS A 279 -53.18 88.98 14.16
C LYS A 279 -53.47 89.99 13.06
N LYS A 280 -54.71 90.04 12.57
CA LYS A 280 -55.19 91.28 11.94
C LYS A 280 -55.47 92.31 13.04
N PRO A 281 -54.89 93.53 12.97
CA PRO A 281 -55.13 94.56 13.96
C PRO A 281 -56.62 94.92 14.03
N HIS A 282 -57.08 95.11 15.26
CA HIS A 282 -58.46 95.35 15.67
C HIS A 282 -59.18 96.43 14.87
N GLN A 283 -60.43 96.17 14.47
CA GLN A 283 -61.48 97.18 14.44
C GLN A 283 -62.86 96.61 14.89
N LEU A 284 -63.37 97.19 15.98
CA LEU A 284 -64.77 97.37 16.40
C LEU A 284 -65.62 96.14 16.87
N ILE A 285 -66.12 96.27 18.10
CA ILE A 285 -66.50 95.22 19.08
C ILE A 285 -67.82 94.46 18.83
N THR A 286 -68.58 94.72 17.77
CA THR A 286 -69.89 94.04 17.56
C THR A 286 -69.98 93.10 16.35
N LYS A 287 -68.92 92.97 15.54
CA LYS A 287 -68.75 91.84 14.58
C LYS A 287 -67.73 90.78 15.03
N LEU A 288 -67.06 91.04 16.16
CA LEU A 288 -66.02 90.19 16.74
C LEU A 288 -66.53 88.84 17.27
N SER A 289 -67.78 88.74 17.75
CA SER A 289 -68.29 87.47 18.28
C SER A 289 -68.56 86.45 17.18
N ARG A 290 -69.16 86.84 16.05
CA ARG A 290 -69.50 85.91 14.96
C ARG A 290 -68.26 85.43 14.21
N HIS A 291 -67.31 86.32 13.93
CA HIS A 291 -66.10 85.93 13.22
C HIS A 291 -65.19 85.05 14.08
N SER A 292 -65.03 85.38 15.38
CA SER A 292 -64.30 84.55 16.34
C SER A 292 -65.01 83.23 16.65
N PHE A 293 -66.35 83.21 16.69
CA PHE A 293 -67.12 81.97 16.84
C PHE A 293 -67.00 81.08 15.60
N LYS A 294 -67.09 81.63 14.38
CA LYS A 294 -66.85 80.89 13.13
C LYS A 294 -65.43 80.32 13.08
N ARG A 295 -64.41 81.11 13.45
CA ARG A 295 -63.00 80.67 13.52
C ARG A 295 -62.81 79.55 14.54
N ARG A 296 -63.36 79.69 15.75
CA ARG A 296 -63.31 78.66 16.80
C ARG A 296 -64.05 77.38 16.39
N LYS A 297 -65.21 77.50 15.73
CA LYS A 297 -65.96 76.36 15.19
C LYS A 297 -65.19 75.67 14.05
N PHE A 298 -64.51 76.43 13.20
CA PHE A 298 -63.63 75.91 12.15
C PHE A 298 -62.43 75.17 12.74
N LEU A 299 -61.72 75.74 13.72
CA LEU A 299 -60.60 75.07 14.41
C LEU A 299 -61.05 73.77 15.10
N MET A 300 -62.20 73.77 15.78
CA MET A 300 -62.78 72.55 16.36
C MET A 300 -63.11 71.49 15.30
N LYS A 301 -63.59 71.90 14.12
CA LYS A 301 -63.84 70.99 12.99
C LYS A 301 -62.53 70.44 12.41
N CYS A 302 -61.48 71.26 12.30
CA CYS A 302 -60.15 70.85 11.84
C CYS A 302 -59.51 69.83 12.80
N LEU A 303 -59.58 70.07 14.11
CA LEU A 303 -59.13 69.13 15.14
C LEU A 303 -59.89 67.80 15.06
N PHE A 304 -61.22 67.86 15.01
CA PHE A 304 -62.06 66.66 14.91
C PHE A 304 -61.77 65.85 13.65
N ASN A 305 -61.58 66.51 12.50
CA ASN A 305 -61.27 65.83 11.24
C ASN A 305 -59.90 65.14 11.24
N ARG A 306 -58.97 65.53 12.12
CA ARG A 306 -57.61 64.96 12.21
C ARG A 306 -57.42 63.96 13.35
N GLN A 307 -58.42 63.82 14.25
CA GLN A 307 -58.41 62.89 15.39
C GLN A 307 -58.03 61.46 14.97
N HIS A 308 -58.59 60.94 13.88
CA HIS A 308 -58.29 59.60 13.38
C HIS A 308 -56.83 59.47 12.93
N SER A 309 -56.27 60.49 12.28
CA SER A 309 -54.87 60.49 11.86
C SER A 309 -53.91 60.51 13.06
N MET A 310 -54.26 61.22 14.14
CA MET A 310 -53.49 61.22 15.38
C MET A 310 -53.56 59.87 16.11
N SER A 311 -54.74 59.24 16.14
CA SER A 311 -54.90 57.88 16.68
C SER A 311 -54.06 56.87 15.89
N ALA A 312 -54.14 56.90 14.56
CA ALA A 312 -53.37 56.02 13.69
C ALA A 312 -51.85 56.22 13.86
N LEU A 313 -51.40 57.45 14.15
CA LEU A 313 -50.00 57.74 14.44
C LEU A 313 -49.56 57.15 15.79
N LEU A 314 -50.40 57.26 16.82
CA LEU A 314 -50.14 56.64 18.12
C LEU A 314 -50.07 55.12 18.00
N ASP A 315 -50.97 54.51 17.24
CA ASP A 315 -50.98 53.07 16.96
C ASP A 315 -49.69 52.66 16.23
N MET A 316 -49.27 53.40 15.20
CA MET A 316 -47.97 53.19 14.54
C MET A 316 -46.79 53.32 15.51
N GLY A 317 -46.80 54.31 16.39
CA GLY A 317 -45.75 54.52 17.40
C GLY A 317 -45.67 53.36 18.39
N HIS A 318 -46.81 52.85 18.85
CA HIS A 318 -46.90 51.67 19.71
C HIS A 318 -46.40 50.41 19.02
N ASP A 319 -46.78 50.19 17.76
CA ASP A 319 -46.33 49.05 16.96
C ASP A 319 -44.81 49.05 16.76
N LEU A 320 -44.22 50.22 16.46
CA LEU A 320 -42.77 50.38 16.37
C LEU A 320 -42.08 50.13 17.71
N ALA A 321 -42.61 50.70 18.80
CA ALA A 321 -42.05 50.52 20.13
C ALA A 321 -42.10 49.07 20.61
N SER A 322 -43.12 48.30 20.22
CA SER A 322 -43.27 46.90 20.58
C SER A 322 -42.16 46.02 19.99
N LYS A 323 -41.70 46.35 18.77
CA LYS A 323 -40.71 45.61 17.97
C LYS A 323 -39.25 45.91 18.33
N LEU A 324 -38.99 46.90 19.18
CA LEU A 324 -37.64 47.26 19.63
C LEU A 324 -37.07 46.27 20.66
N GLU A 325 -35.76 46.05 20.61
CA GLU A 325 -35.05 45.28 21.64
C GLU A 325 -35.08 46.01 23.00
N PRO A 326 -34.91 45.30 24.14
CA PRO A 326 -34.99 45.89 25.48
C PRO A 326 -34.03 47.08 25.71
N LYS A 327 -32.87 47.08 25.04
CA LYS A 327 -31.89 48.18 25.12
C LYS A 327 -32.35 49.41 24.33
N GLU A 328 -33.05 49.22 23.22
CA GLU A 328 -33.54 50.27 22.32
C GLU A 328 -34.83 50.93 22.84
N LYS A 329 -35.67 50.17 23.55
CA LYS A 329 -36.86 50.66 24.27
C LYS A 329 -36.56 51.80 25.26
N LYS A 330 -35.37 51.79 25.88
CA LYS A 330 -34.92 52.87 26.78
C LYS A 330 -34.64 54.21 26.06
N GLY A 331 -34.31 54.16 24.76
CA GLY A 331 -34.06 55.35 23.94
C GLY A 331 -35.34 55.96 23.36
N PHE A 332 -36.32 55.12 22.99
CA PHE A 332 -37.59 55.54 22.40
C PHE A 332 -38.44 56.38 23.37
N GLY A 333 -38.62 55.92 24.61
CA GLY A 333 -39.41 56.63 25.63
C GLY A 333 -38.86 58.01 26.03
N ARG A 334 -37.57 58.29 25.80
CA ARG A 334 -36.99 59.62 26.07
C ARG A 334 -37.32 60.64 24.98
N LYS A 335 -37.60 60.22 23.74
CA LYS A 335 -37.97 61.12 22.64
C LYS A 335 -39.45 61.47 22.69
N ASP A 336 -40.33 60.53 23.01
CA ASP A 336 -41.75 60.79 23.26
C ASP A 336 -41.98 61.73 24.44
N ALA A 337 -41.24 61.55 25.55
CA ALA A 337 -41.33 62.45 26.70
C ALA A 337 -40.92 63.90 26.38
N ARG A 338 -40.04 64.10 25.38
CA ARG A 338 -39.58 65.43 24.96
C ARG A 338 -40.58 66.13 24.04
N ALA A 339 -41.29 65.37 23.19
CA ALA A 339 -42.39 65.89 22.37
C ALA A 339 -43.60 66.29 23.24
N SER A 340 -43.94 65.50 24.24
CA SER A 340 -45.03 65.80 25.19
C SER A 340 -44.73 66.96 26.16
N SER A 341 -43.47 67.38 26.30
CA SER A 341 -43.07 68.51 27.15
C SER A 341 -43.02 69.85 26.39
N GLN A 342 -43.23 69.85 25.08
CA GLN A 342 -43.21 71.04 24.22
C GLN A 342 -44.60 71.44 23.70
N ILE A 343 -45.65 70.71 24.09
CA ILE A 343 -47.07 71.09 23.97
C ILE A 343 -47.53 71.53 25.36
#